data_AF-A0A429D2Q9-F1
#
_entry.id   AF-A0A429D2Q9-F1
#
_cell.length_a   1.000
_cell.length_b   1.000
_cell.length_c   1.000
_cell.angle_alpha   90.00
_cell.angle_beta   90.00
_cell.angle_gamma   90.00
#
_symmetry.space_group_name_H-M   'P 1'
#
loop_
_entity.id
_entity.type
_entity.pdbx_description
1 polymer ?
#
loop_
_entity_poly.entity_id
_entity_poly.type
_entity_poly.pdbx_seq_one_letter_code
_entity_poly.pdbx_strand_id
1 'polypeptide(L)'
;MKIREIRLTLGVFFAALGVLLVRFLVPRPIGMADNGDGWRILCQLGARELDRPSEYFVRFSYGPAPACNSEYISSQSWIDKIASEIGQLLGSSAILNLLVLGVLGCLLVAGGIAAIVVGLRLSVRNSVIATAALLLVAADSAFFGYFASVLSEGAAFLGMLLLAGGLLLMHRTGPWRYTGAVVTVLGAMIGINAKSQTLLLIPLFAIALLFVRPEGSRGLARWALPLAVLAVVGTGTALVQGAGDSANAEYREANMYHVVFNGIVDGKHDTTADLDALGLPPEFAKYVGTGWWSANAAWRDPEYAKYRDKISRRNVAQYYLDHPVRVVEMLHRSAQETLTARVPNLGSFGEHAGQPPLAKEYRIPVLSGITGWIAPLGLFALLPIWLLIGWAGLRAFRNRTGRRDVGIVVLMFLLFAMGQILVSGLAEGIENVKHQQLTIYPTLLAAAFAALSFLPKRKEEPPAAEEREPETASLSA
;
A
#
# COMPACT_ATOMS: atom_id res chain seq x y z
N MET A 1 10.46 -29.77 3.80
CA MET A 1 9.69 -29.11 2.71
C MET A 1 9.78 -29.99 1.48
N LYS A 2 8.72 -30.13 0.68
CA LYS A 2 8.77 -30.96 -0.54
C LYS A 2 9.62 -30.25 -1.60
N ILE A 3 10.62 -30.91 -2.20
CA ILE A 3 11.54 -30.34 -3.22
C ILE A 3 10.78 -29.62 -4.35
N ARG A 4 9.63 -30.17 -4.76
CA ARG A 4 8.76 -29.58 -5.78
C ARG A 4 8.21 -28.19 -5.40
N GLU A 5 7.92 -27.96 -4.12
CA GLU A 5 7.44 -26.66 -3.66
C GLU A 5 8.56 -25.62 -3.73
N ILE A 6 9.78 -25.99 -3.33
CA ILE A 6 10.97 -25.11 -3.43
C ILE A 6 11.22 -24.72 -4.89
N ARG A 7 11.18 -25.68 -5.81
CA ARG A 7 11.33 -25.42 -7.25
C ARG A 7 10.26 -24.47 -7.78
N LEU A 8 9.00 -24.65 -7.36
CA LEU A 8 7.91 -23.74 -7.74
C LEU A 8 8.14 -22.34 -7.19
N THR A 9 8.51 -22.21 -5.91
CA THR A 9 8.81 -20.91 -5.28
C THR A 9 9.90 -20.17 -6.05
N LEU A 10 11.03 -20.84 -6.33
CA LEU A 10 12.15 -20.24 -7.06
C LEU A 10 11.75 -19.89 -8.49
N GLY A 11 11.02 -20.77 -9.18
CA GLY A 11 10.54 -20.50 -10.53
C GLY A 11 9.62 -19.28 -10.60
N VAL A 12 8.68 -19.16 -9.66
CA VAL A 12 7.80 -17.98 -9.55
C VAL A 12 8.61 -16.72 -9.23
N PHE A 13 9.54 -16.81 -8.28
CA PHE A 13 10.40 -15.69 -7.88
C PHE A 13 11.20 -15.14 -9.07
N PHE A 14 11.97 -15.98 -9.75
CA PHE A 14 12.82 -15.54 -10.87
C PHE A 14 12.00 -15.08 -12.07
N ALA A 15 10.85 -15.71 -12.36
CA ALA A 15 9.96 -15.24 -13.42
C ALA A 15 9.37 -13.85 -13.11
N ALA A 16 8.88 -13.64 -11.89
CA ALA A 16 8.36 -12.34 -11.46
C ALA A 16 9.46 -11.27 -11.45
N LEU A 17 10.63 -11.60 -10.92
CA LEU A 17 11.79 -10.71 -10.89
C LEU A 17 12.20 -10.29 -12.30
N GLY A 18 12.30 -11.24 -13.25
CA GLY A 18 12.64 -10.94 -14.64
C GLY A 18 11.65 -9.97 -15.28
N VAL A 19 10.35 -10.22 -15.11
CA VAL A 19 9.29 -9.32 -15.62
C VAL A 19 9.39 -7.93 -14.99
N LEU A 20 9.58 -7.85 -13.68
CA LEU A 20 9.68 -6.57 -12.95
C LEU A 20 10.93 -5.78 -13.34
N LEU A 21 12.08 -6.45 -13.51
CA LEU A 21 13.32 -5.79 -13.95
C LEU A 21 13.23 -5.29 -15.39
N VAL A 22 12.62 -6.06 -16.30
CA VAL A 22 12.36 -5.60 -17.67
C VAL A 22 11.40 -4.41 -17.65
N ARG A 23 10.31 -4.51 -16.87
CA ARG A 23 9.36 -3.41 -16.66
C ARG A 23 10.02 -2.15 -16.13
N PHE A 24 10.98 -2.31 -15.22
CA PHE A 24 11.71 -1.22 -14.61
C PHE A 24 12.64 -0.53 -15.61
N LEU A 25 13.56 -1.30 -16.20
CA LEU A 25 14.76 -0.76 -16.86
C LEU A 25 14.62 -0.60 -18.38
N VAL A 26 13.70 -1.34 -19.03
CA VAL A 26 13.66 -1.45 -20.50
C VAL A 26 12.41 -0.77 -21.09
N PRO A 27 12.53 0.15 -22.07
CA PRO A 27 13.77 0.62 -22.71
C PRO A 27 14.55 1.66 -21.89
N ARG A 28 13.92 2.17 -20.83
CA ARG A 28 14.50 3.14 -19.91
C ARG A 28 13.91 2.98 -18.51
N PRO A 29 14.67 3.34 -17.46
CA PRO A 29 14.19 3.37 -16.08
C PRO A 29 12.94 4.22 -15.90
N ILE A 30 12.07 3.81 -14.99
CA ILE A 30 10.91 4.57 -14.51
C ILE A 30 10.85 4.58 -13.00
N GLY A 31 10.25 5.63 -12.46
CA GLY A 31 9.92 5.74 -11.05
C GLY A 31 8.68 6.60 -10.87
N MET A 32 8.53 7.17 -9.68
CA MET A 32 7.55 8.22 -9.41
C MET A 32 8.29 9.46 -8.91
N ALA A 33 8.00 10.60 -9.53
CA ALA A 33 8.53 11.89 -9.11
C ALA A 33 8.05 12.24 -7.69
N ASP A 34 8.82 13.05 -6.98
CA ASP A 34 8.49 13.44 -5.62
C ASP A 34 7.50 14.61 -5.64
N ASN A 35 6.39 14.51 -4.91
CA ASN A 35 5.42 15.60 -4.75
C ASN A 35 5.85 16.62 -3.67
N GLY A 36 7.10 16.55 -3.22
CA GLY A 36 7.60 17.33 -2.10
C GLY A 36 7.34 16.68 -0.74
N ASP A 37 6.93 15.41 -0.70
CA ASP A 37 6.84 14.64 0.56
C ASP A 37 8.15 13.92 0.89
N GLY A 38 8.94 13.59 -0.14
CA GLY A 38 10.13 12.75 -0.08
C GLY A 38 11.30 13.40 0.64
N TRP A 39 11.37 14.73 0.71
CA TRP A 39 12.41 15.42 1.47
C TRP A 39 12.45 14.97 2.94
N ARG A 40 11.31 14.58 3.53
CA ARG A 40 11.25 14.11 4.93
C ARG A 40 12.06 12.84 5.15
N ILE A 41 12.05 11.94 4.17
CA ILE A 41 12.82 10.69 4.20
C ILE A 41 14.27 10.95 3.78
N LEU A 42 14.47 11.69 2.70
CA LEU A 42 15.81 12.06 2.21
C LEU A 42 16.63 12.79 3.28
N CYS A 43 15.98 13.66 4.05
CA CYS A 43 16.61 14.41 5.13
C CYS A 43 17.29 13.51 6.17
N GLN A 44 16.66 12.39 6.52
CA GLN A 44 17.21 11.41 7.47
C GLN A 44 18.43 10.66 6.92
N LEU A 45 18.59 10.64 5.60
CA LEU A 45 19.76 10.06 4.92
C LEU A 45 20.87 11.09 4.67
N GLY A 46 20.64 12.38 4.98
CA GLY A 46 21.57 13.46 4.63
C GLY A 46 21.48 13.91 3.17
N ALA A 47 20.35 13.64 2.51
CA ALA A 47 20.06 14.05 1.14
C ALA A 47 18.89 15.05 1.10
N ARG A 48 18.80 15.86 0.04
CA ARG A 48 17.66 16.77 -0.19
C ARG A 48 17.55 17.14 -1.65
N GLU A 49 16.37 17.63 -2.02
CA GLU A 49 16.11 18.32 -3.27
C GLU A 49 15.98 19.84 -3.01
N LEU A 50 16.87 20.64 -3.59
CA LEU A 50 16.94 22.10 -3.32
C LEU A 50 16.91 22.97 -4.59
N ASP A 51 17.05 22.39 -5.77
CA ASP A 51 17.42 23.10 -6.99
C ASP A 51 16.28 23.25 -8.00
N ARG A 52 15.25 22.39 -8.01
CA ARG A 52 14.17 22.39 -9.03
C ARG A 52 12.86 21.77 -8.52
N PRO A 53 11.73 21.93 -9.24
CA PRO A 53 10.45 21.28 -8.90
C PRO A 53 10.57 19.75 -8.95
N SER A 54 10.22 19.12 -7.83
CA SER A 54 10.36 17.68 -7.60
C SER A 54 9.37 16.82 -8.39
N GLU A 55 8.26 17.41 -8.82
CA GLU A 55 7.12 16.73 -9.44
C GLU A 55 7.31 16.37 -10.91
N TYR A 56 8.17 17.12 -11.62
CA TYR A 56 8.22 17.08 -13.09
C TYR A 56 8.92 15.84 -13.63
N PHE A 57 9.97 15.39 -12.94
CA PHE A 57 10.82 14.28 -13.36
C PHE A 57 11.26 13.43 -12.17
N VAL A 58 11.51 12.16 -12.42
CA VAL A 58 12.10 11.24 -11.44
C VAL A 58 13.59 11.52 -11.31
N ARG A 59 14.06 11.81 -10.11
CA ARG A 59 15.50 11.89 -9.83
C ARG A 59 16.04 10.54 -9.40
N PHE A 60 16.80 9.91 -10.28
CA PHE A 60 17.41 8.61 -9.97
C PHE A 60 18.63 8.69 -9.06
N SER A 61 19.13 9.89 -8.76
CA SER A 61 20.33 10.11 -7.94
C SER A 61 20.14 11.32 -7.03
N TYR A 62 20.25 11.12 -5.72
CA TYR A 62 20.25 12.17 -4.71
C TYR A 62 21.64 12.31 -4.09
N GLY A 63 22.19 13.52 -4.13
CA GLY A 63 23.48 13.86 -3.55
C GLY A 63 23.38 14.31 -2.08
N PRO A 64 24.53 14.56 -1.43
CA PRO A 64 24.56 15.12 -0.09
C PRO A 64 23.95 16.51 -0.07
N ALA A 65 23.28 16.86 1.03
CA ALA A 65 22.66 18.15 1.24
C ALA A 65 23.02 18.73 2.62
N PRO A 66 22.80 20.05 2.85
CA PRO A 66 22.94 20.63 4.18
C PRO A 66 22.10 19.88 5.22
N ALA A 67 22.60 19.84 6.45
CA ALA A 67 21.90 19.19 7.55
C ALA A 67 20.48 19.74 7.70
N CYS A 68 19.53 18.84 7.87
CA CYS A 68 18.14 19.16 8.15
C CYS A 68 17.63 18.18 9.21
N ASN A 69 16.47 18.47 9.80
CA ASN A 69 15.82 17.60 10.76
C ASN A 69 14.45 17.18 10.22
N SER A 70 14.11 15.91 10.35
CA SER A 70 12.77 15.40 10.06
C SER A 70 12.37 14.34 11.08
N GLU A 71 11.33 14.65 11.85
CA GLU A 71 10.70 13.72 12.80
C GLU A 71 9.76 12.72 12.12
N TYR A 72 9.64 12.78 10.79
CA TYR A 72 8.70 11.93 10.05
C TYR A 72 9.08 10.46 10.13
N ILE A 73 8.15 9.64 10.61
CA ILE A 73 8.35 8.19 10.70
C ILE A 73 7.71 7.50 9.50
N SER A 74 8.54 6.76 8.76
CA SER A 74 8.10 5.89 7.68
C SER A 74 9.05 4.71 7.54
N SER A 75 8.54 3.49 7.42
CA SER A 75 9.33 2.30 7.09
C SER A 75 10.00 2.37 5.71
N GLN A 76 9.59 3.31 4.84
CA GLN A 76 10.28 3.61 3.60
C GLN A 76 11.75 4.00 3.85
N SER A 77 12.04 4.72 4.95
CA SER A 77 13.42 5.09 5.29
C SER A 77 14.32 3.88 5.58
N TRP A 78 13.76 2.76 6.03
CA TRP A 78 14.52 1.52 6.23
C TRP A 78 14.95 0.93 4.89
N ILE A 79 14.05 0.92 3.90
CA ILE A 79 14.32 0.42 2.56
C ILE A 79 15.31 1.34 1.86
N ASP A 80 15.12 2.66 1.97
CA ASP A 80 16.01 3.64 1.36
C ASP A 80 17.41 3.61 1.99
N LYS A 81 17.52 3.40 3.30
CA LYS A 81 18.81 3.21 3.98
C LYS A 81 19.54 1.97 3.46
N ILE A 82 18.85 0.84 3.34
CA ILE A 82 19.44 -0.39 2.78
C ILE A 82 19.87 -0.15 1.32
N ALA A 83 19.04 0.52 0.51
CA ALA A 83 19.39 0.85 -0.87
C ALA A 83 20.60 1.81 -0.96
N SER A 84 20.70 2.78 -0.05
CA SER A 84 21.85 3.67 0.10
C SER A 84 23.12 2.88 0.41
N GLU A 85 23.09 2.01 1.42
CA GLU A 85 24.24 1.19 1.82
C GLU A 85 24.69 0.27 0.67
N ILE A 86 23.75 -0.41 0.00
CA ILE A 86 24.05 -1.24 -1.18
C ILE A 86 24.65 -0.37 -2.30
N GLY A 87 24.09 0.82 -2.55
CA GLY A 87 24.59 1.74 -3.56
C GLY A 87 26.05 2.15 -3.29
N GLN A 88 26.39 2.49 -2.05
CA GLN A 88 27.74 2.85 -1.64
C GLN A 88 28.71 1.67 -1.79
N LEU A 89 28.30 0.46 -1.42
CA LEU A 89 29.09 -0.77 -1.61
C LEU A 89 29.35 -1.06 -3.10
N LEU A 90 28.43 -0.67 -3.99
CA LEU A 90 28.57 -0.77 -5.44
C LEU A 90 29.31 0.44 -6.07
N GLY A 91 29.83 1.36 -5.26
CA GLY A 91 30.61 2.52 -5.72
C GLY A 91 29.79 3.71 -6.19
N SER A 92 28.50 3.79 -5.87
CA SER A 92 27.67 4.96 -6.14
C SER A 92 28.15 6.17 -5.31
N SER A 93 28.35 7.32 -5.96
CA SER A 93 28.61 8.60 -5.28
C SER A 93 27.36 9.29 -4.74
N ALA A 94 26.17 8.81 -5.14
CA ALA A 94 24.90 9.30 -4.61
C ALA A 94 24.67 8.78 -3.18
N ILE A 95 24.06 9.61 -2.33
CA ILE A 95 23.55 9.19 -1.03
C ILE A 95 22.42 8.18 -1.22
N LEU A 96 21.51 8.44 -2.17
CA LEU A 96 20.48 7.48 -2.57
C LEU A 96 20.40 7.40 -4.08
N ASN A 97 20.47 6.18 -4.60
CA ASN A 97 20.30 5.87 -6.02
C ASN A 97 19.00 5.08 -6.21
N LEU A 98 18.01 5.67 -6.91
CA LEU A 98 16.71 5.02 -7.11
C LEU A 98 16.75 3.84 -8.07
N LEU A 99 17.82 3.67 -8.85
CA LEU A 99 18.02 2.43 -9.61
C LEU A 99 18.29 1.25 -8.67
N VAL A 100 19.11 1.47 -7.64
CA VAL A 100 19.38 0.47 -6.60
C VAL A 100 18.11 0.21 -5.79
N LEU A 101 17.40 1.27 -5.37
CA LEU A 101 16.13 1.14 -4.67
C LEU A 101 15.09 0.38 -5.49
N GLY A 102 14.94 0.70 -6.79
CA GLY A 102 13.98 0.03 -7.66
C GLY A 102 14.32 -1.45 -7.89
N VAL A 103 15.61 -1.81 -8.00
CA VAL A 103 16.03 -3.23 -8.05
C VAL A 103 15.70 -3.94 -6.73
N LEU A 104 15.97 -3.31 -5.58
CA LEU A 104 15.60 -3.83 -4.27
C LEU A 104 14.07 -4.00 -4.15
N GLY A 105 13.29 -3.02 -4.61
CA GLY A 105 11.84 -3.10 -4.72
C GLY A 105 11.39 -4.28 -5.58
N CYS A 106 11.98 -4.49 -6.76
CA CYS A 106 11.68 -5.63 -7.62
C CYS A 106 11.95 -6.99 -6.93
N LEU A 107 13.07 -7.11 -6.21
CA LEU A 107 13.41 -8.31 -5.44
C LEU A 107 12.38 -8.59 -4.35
N LEU A 108 12.00 -7.58 -3.58
CA LEU A 108 11.06 -7.71 -2.47
C LEU A 108 9.63 -8.00 -2.97
N VAL A 109 9.19 -7.34 -4.04
CA VAL A 109 7.90 -7.60 -4.69
C VAL A 109 7.86 -9.02 -5.27
N ALA A 110 8.91 -9.46 -5.97
CA ALA A 110 9.00 -10.83 -6.48
C ALA A 110 8.96 -11.87 -5.33
N GLY A 111 9.63 -11.58 -4.21
CA GLY A 111 9.55 -12.38 -2.98
C GLY A 111 8.14 -12.47 -2.40
N GLY A 112 7.43 -11.34 -2.33
CA GLY A 112 6.03 -11.28 -1.91
C GLY A 112 5.11 -12.11 -2.81
N ILE A 113 5.24 -11.97 -4.13
CA ILE A 113 4.48 -12.77 -5.11
C ILE A 113 4.77 -14.26 -4.94
N ALA A 114 6.03 -14.66 -4.80
CA ALA A 114 6.41 -16.06 -4.57
C ALA A 114 5.81 -16.62 -3.27
N ALA A 115 5.87 -15.85 -2.17
CA ALA A 115 5.26 -16.22 -0.90
C ALA A 115 3.75 -16.43 -1.02
N ILE A 116 3.05 -15.51 -1.72
CA ILE A 116 1.62 -15.63 -1.99
C ILE A 116 1.32 -16.91 -2.79
N VAL A 117 1.96 -17.10 -3.94
CA VAL A 117 1.65 -18.20 -4.87
C VAL A 117 1.86 -19.57 -4.22
N VAL A 118 2.91 -19.70 -3.41
CA VAL A 118 3.19 -20.91 -2.64
C VAL A 118 2.16 -21.10 -1.52
N GLY A 119 1.77 -20.03 -0.82
CA GLY A 119 0.71 -20.05 0.19
C GLY A 119 -0.66 -20.47 -0.36
N LEU A 120 -0.97 -20.09 -1.61
CA LEU A 120 -2.23 -20.43 -2.28
C LEU A 120 -2.38 -21.93 -2.62
N ARG A 121 -1.30 -22.71 -2.59
CA ARG A 121 -1.30 -24.17 -2.82
C ARG A 121 -2.01 -24.55 -4.12
N LEU A 122 -1.60 -23.94 -5.23
CA LEU A 122 -2.22 -24.12 -6.55
C LEU A 122 -1.53 -25.23 -7.37
N SER A 123 -2.18 -25.67 -8.45
CA SER A 123 -1.50 -26.43 -9.50
C SER A 123 -0.52 -25.51 -10.25
N VAL A 124 0.45 -26.07 -10.99
CA VAL A 124 1.44 -25.25 -11.73
C VAL A 124 0.78 -24.26 -12.68
N ARG A 125 -0.21 -24.71 -13.48
CA ARG A 125 -1.01 -23.83 -14.36
C ARG A 125 -1.67 -22.70 -13.58
N ASN A 126 -2.30 -23.01 -12.46
CA ASN A 126 -2.99 -22.02 -11.65
C ASN A 126 -2.02 -21.08 -10.91
N SER A 127 -0.81 -21.56 -10.58
CA SER A 127 0.27 -20.73 -10.06
C SER A 127 0.74 -19.71 -11.10
N VAL A 128 0.85 -20.08 -12.38
CA VAL A 128 1.16 -19.11 -13.46
C VAL A 128 0.07 -18.04 -13.56
N ILE A 129 -1.21 -18.44 -13.51
CA ILE A 129 -2.34 -17.49 -13.50
C ILE A 129 -2.26 -16.55 -12.30
N ALA A 130 -1.96 -17.08 -11.10
CA ALA A 130 -1.80 -16.28 -9.89
C ALA A 130 -0.62 -15.31 -9.98
N THR A 131 0.54 -15.77 -10.47
CA THR A 131 1.71 -14.92 -10.69
C THR A 131 1.39 -13.79 -11.67
N ALA A 132 0.73 -14.10 -12.79
CA ALA A 132 0.33 -13.10 -13.78
C ALA A 132 -0.67 -12.08 -13.20
N ALA A 133 -1.68 -12.53 -12.46
CA ALA A 133 -2.66 -11.64 -11.82
C ALA A 133 -2.01 -10.70 -10.79
N LEU A 134 -1.06 -11.19 -9.99
CA LEU A 134 -0.35 -10.37 -9.00
C LEU A 134 0.64 -9.41 -9.66
N LEU A 135 1.33 -9.84 -10.72
CA LEU A 135 2.17 -8.96 -11.54
C LEU A 135 1.35 -7.86 -12.22
N LEU A 136 0.15 -8.16 -12.70
CA LEU A 136 -0.74 -7.14 -13.26
C LEU A 136 -1.13 -6.06 -12.24
N VAL A 137 -1.18 -6.37 -10.95
CA VAL A 137 -1.37 -5.36 -9.90
C VAL A 137 -0.06 -4.60 -9.65
N ALA A 138 1.04 -5.30 -9.35
CA ALA A 138 2.28 -4.63 -8.93
C ALA A 138 3.01 -3.89 -10.06
N ALA A 139 2.92 -4.37 -11.30
CA ALA A 139 3.60 -3.81 -12.47
C ALA A 139 2.77 -2.76 -13.23
N ASP A 140 1.52 -2.53 -12.80
CA ASP A 140 0.66 -1.53 -13.42
C ASP A 140 1.30 -0.14 -13.33
N SER A 141 1.10 0.66 -14.38
CA SER A 141 1.58 2.03 -14.50
C SER A 141 1.16 2.96 -13.35
N ALA A 142 0.06 2.69 -12.65
CA ALA A 142 -0.33 3.45 -11.47
C ALA A 142 0.57 3.20 -10.25
N PHE A 143 1.13 1.99 -10.10
CA PHE A 143 1.76 1.56 -8.83
C PHE A 143 3.25 1.34 -8.94
N PHE A 144 3.74 0.80 -10.06
CA PHE A 144 5.13 0.34 -10.16
C PHE A 144 6.15 1.43 -9.82
N GLY A 145 5.90 2.66 -10.28
CA GLY A 145 6.80 3.80 -10.06
C GLY A 145 7.10 4.07 -8.57
N TYR A 146 6.16 3.74 -7.67
CA TYR A 146 6.34 3.96 -6.23
C TYR A 146 7.41 3.08 -5.62
N PHE A 147 7.68 1.88 -6.18
CA PHE A 147 8.78 1.03 -5.72
C PHE A 147 10.17 1.60 -6.06
N ALA A 148 10.23 2.59 -6.95
CA ALA A 148 11.43 3.34 -7.31
C ALA A 148 11.19 4.85 -7.07
N SER A 149 10.79 5.20 -5.85
CA SER A 149 10.52 6.57 -5.42
C SER A 149 10.86 6.76 -3.94
N VAL A 150 10.99 8.02 -3.52
CA VAL A 150 11.20 8.43 -2.11
C VAL A 150 9.87 8.64 -1.37
N LEU A 151 8.80 8.01 -1.86
CA LEU A 151 7.45 8.16 -1.33
C LEU A 151 7.05 6.93 -0.52
N SER A 152 6.35 7.15 0.60
CA SER A 152 5.95 6.11 1.55
C SER A 152 4.98 5.06 0.98
N GLU A 153 4.28 5.36 -0.13
CA GLU A 153 3.37 4.43 -0.79
C GLU A 153 4.08 3.15 -1.27
N GLY A 154 5.36 3.24 -1.66
CA GLY A 154 6.15 2.07 -2.07
C GLY A 154 6.27 1.02 -0.97
N ALA A 155 6.66 1.45 0.24
CA ALA A 155 6.68 0.61 1.44
C ALA A 155 5.29 0.05 1.77
N ALA A 156 4.23 0.85 1.67
CA ALA A 156 2.87 0.39 1.95
C ALA A 156 2.45 -0.76 1.02
N PHE A 157 2.68 -0.60 -0.29
CA PHE A 157 2.35 -1.61 -1.30
C PHE A 157 3.14 -2.91 -1.10
N LEU A 158 4.43 -2.78 -0.82
CA LEU A 158 5.30 -3.92 -0.55
C LEU A 158 4.87 -4.66 0.73
N GLY A 159 4.62 -3.91 1.80
CA GLY A 159 4.15 -4.45 3.08
C GLY A 159 2.85 -5.23 2.93
N MET A 160 1.89 -4.73 2.14
CA MET A 160 0.65 -5.44 1.83
C MET A 160 0.90 -6.77 1.10
N LEU A 161 1.77 -6.81 0.09
CA LEU A 161 2.11 -8.07 -0.61
C LEU A 161 2.75 -9.10 0.32
N LEU A 162 3.74 -8.67 1.11
CA LEU A 162 4.41 -9.54 2.08
C LEU A 162 3.44 -10.02 3.16
N LEU A 163 2.59 -9.13 3.67
CA LEU A 163 1.59 -9.47 4.67
C LEU A 163 0.60 -10.52 4.15
N ALA A 164 0.13 -10.37 2.91
CA ALA A 164 -0.74 -11.37 2.28
C ALA A 164 -0.05 -12.74 2.16
N GLY A 165 1.18 -12.77 1.64
CA GLY A 165 1.96 -14.01 1.50
C GLY A 165 2.26 -14.66 2.85
N GLY A 166 2.67 -13.87 3.83
CA GLY A 166 2.93 -14.30 5.19
C GLY A 166 1.71 -14.94 5.85
N LEU A 167 0.56 -14.26 5.80
CA LEU A 167 -0.69 -14.77 6.37
C LEU A 167 -1.13 -16.09 5.71
N LEU A 168 -1.04 -16.20 4.38
CA LEU A 168 -1.35 -17.45 3.66
C LEU A 168 -0.41 -18.58 4.08
N LEU A 169 0.89 -18.31 4.21
CA LEU A 169 1.87 -19.29 4.67
C LEU A 169 1.68 -19.68 6.14
N MET A 170 1.25 -18.76 7.03
CA MET A 170 0.96 -19.07 8.43
C MET A 170 -0.19 -20.07 8.60
N HIS A 171 -1.10 -20.17 7.63
CA HIS A 171 -2.15 -21.20 7.62
C HIS A 171 -1.65 -22.60 7.25
N ARG A 172 -0.39 -22.71 6.79
CA ARG A 172 0.28 -24.00 6.52
C ARG A 172 0.73 -24.66 7.83
N THR A 173 1.29 -25.85 7.70
CA THR A 173 1.92 -26.63 8.78
C THR A 173 3.43 -26.74 8.55
N GLY A 174 4.17 -27.18 9.57
CA GLY A 174 5.61 -27.38 9.48
C GLY A 174 6.41 -26.08 9.24
N PRO A 175 7.56 -26.15 8.54
CA PRO A 175 8.44 -24.99 8.32
C PRO A 175 7.73 -23.79 7.67
N TRP A 176 6.79 -24.04 6.74
CA TRP A 176 6.04 -22.99 6.06
C TRP A 176 5.26 -22.09 7.02
N ARG A 177 4.78 -22.63 8.14
CA ARG A 177 4.06 -21.85 9.15
C ARG A 177 4.97 -20.80 9.80
N TYR A 178 6.20 -21.18 10.12
CA TYR A 178 7.18 -20.29 10.73
C TYR A 178 7.77 -19.31 9.73
N THR A 179 8.04 -19.76 8.50
CA THR A 179 8.37 -18.84 7.38
C THR A 179 7.26 -17.82 7.20
N GLY A 180 5.99 -18.25 7.21
CA GLY A 180 4.85 -17.36 7.15
C GLY A 180 4.82 -16.35 8.28
N ALA A 181 5.17 -16.75 9.52
CA ALA A 181 5.23 -15.82 10.65
C ALA A 181 6.32 -14.76 10.47
N VAL A 182 7.52 -15.15 10.03
CA VAL A 182 8.61 -14.20 9.74
C VAL A 182 8.20 -13.22 8.64
N VAL A 183 7.64 -13.73 7.53
CA VAL A 183 7.17 -12.89 6.41
C VAL A 183 6.01 -11.99 6.84
N THR A 184 5.13 -12.46 7.73
CA THR A 184 4.03 -11.66 8.30
C THR A 184 4.57 -10.53 9.17
N VAL A 185 5.54 -10.79 10.04
CA VAL A 185 6.19 -9.75 10.86
C VAL A 185 6.85 -8.72 9.96
N LEU A 186 7.65 -9.15 8.98
CA LEU A 186 8.31 -8.25 8.03
C LEU A 186 7.29 -7.40 7.25
N GLY A 187 6.27 -8.03 6.67
CA GLY A 187 5.23 -7.35 5.90
C GLY A 187 4.39 -6.39 6.75
N ALA A 188 4.06 -6.76 7.98
CA ALA A 188 3.33 -5.89 8.90
C ALA A 188 4.19 -4.72 9.37
N MET A 189 5.45 -4.94 9.74
CA MET A 189 6.37 -3.87 10.15
C MET A 189 6.58 -2.85 9.03
N ILE A 190 6.79 -3.31 7.79
CA ILE A 190 6.92 -2.43 6.62
C ILE A 190 5.58 -1.76 6.30
N GLY A 191 4.50 -2.52 6.19
CA GLY A 191 3.22 -2.03 5.68
C GLY A 191 2.48 -1.10 6.63
N ILE A 192 2.42 -1.43 7.93
CA ILE A 192 1.69 -0.65 8.94
C ILE A 192 2.41 0.68 9.22
N ASN A 193 3.74 0.65 9.28
CA ASN A 193 4.57 1.83 9.58
C ASN A 193 4.98 2.61 8.31
N ALA A 194 4.36 2.34 7.16
CA ALA A 194 4.68 3.06 5.93
C ALA A 194 4.23 4.53 6.00
N LYS A 195 3.00 4.78 6.44
CA LYS A 195 2.38 6.11 6.52
C LYS A 195 1.38 6.16 7.67
N SER A 196 1.03 7.34 8.16
CA SER A 196 -0.02 7.51 9.18
C SER A 196 -1.35 6.84 8.77
N GLN A 197 -1.69 6.90 7.48
CA GLN A 197 -2.84 6.25 6.86
C GLN A 197 -2.83 4.72 7.02
N THR A 198 -1.66 4.09 6.92
CA THR A 198 -1.55 2.62 6.99
C THR A 198 -1.70 2.07 8.40
N LEU A 199 -1.70 2.91 9.44
CA LEU A 199 -2.01 2.50 10.82
C LEU A 199 -3.42 1.91 10.96
N LEU A 200 -4.34 2.25 10.04
CA LEU A 200 -5.66 1.64 9.96
C LEU A 200 -5.62 0.13 9.72
N LEU A 201 -4.49 -0.43 9.25
CA LEU A 201 -4.29 -1.87 9.14
C LEU A 201 -4.16 -2.56 10.50
N ILE A 202 -3.77 -1.90 11.59
CA ILE A 202 -3.53 -2.53 12.91
C ILE A 202 -4.72 -3.37 13.38
N PRO A 203 -5.95 -2.81 13.53
CA PRO A 203 -7.09 -3.60 13.98
C PRO A 203 -7.45 -4.72 13.00
N LEU A 204 -7.34 -4.48 11.69
CA LEU A 204 -7.66 -5.46 10.66
C LEU A 204 -6.65 -6.63 10.65
N PHE A 205 -5.38 -6.33 10.86
CA PHE A 205 -4.29 -7.29 11.02
C PHE A 205 -4.49 -8.15 12.26
N ALA A 206 -4.81 -7.55 13.41
CA ALA A 206 -5.10 -8.28 14.63
C ALA A 206 -6.27 -9.25 14.44
N ILE A 207 -7.37 -8.79 13.82
CA ILE A 207 -8.53 -9.62 13.49
C ILE A 207 -8.14 -10.75 12.51
N ALA A 208 -7.34 -10.47 11.48
CA ALA A 208 -6.87 -11.48 10.54
C ALA A 208 -6.07 -12.59 11.24
N LEU A 209 -5.18 -12.22 12.18
CA LEU A 209 -4.43 -13.17 13.00
C LEU A 209 -5.32 -14.04 13.89
N LEU A 210 -6.41 -13.48 14.43
CA LEU A 210 -7.44 -14.24 15.16
C LEU A 210 -8.19 -15.24 14.29
N PHE A 211 -8.06 -15.18 12.96
CA PHE A 211 -8.63 -16.19 12.07
C PHE A 211 -7.60 -17.15 11.47
N VAL A 212 -6.31 -16.99 11.79
CA VAL A 212 -5.26 -17.94 11.40
C VAL A 212 -5.49 -19.29 12.08
N ARG A 213 -5.86 -20.29 11.28
CA ARG A 213 -6.13 -21.65 11.73
C ARG A 213 -5.29 -22.65 10.95
N PRO A 214 -4.11 -23.06 11.45
CA PRO A 214 -3.34 -24.10 10.79
C PRO A 214 -4.08 -25.44 10.89
N GLU A 215 -4.00 -26.23 9.82
CA GLU A 215 -4.63 -27.54 9.72
C GLU A 215 -4.14 -28.46 10.86
N GLY A 216 -5.06 -29.20 11.49
CA GLY A 216 -4.75 -30.13 12.58
C GLY A 216 -4.57 -29.52 13.98
N SER A 217 -4.50 -28.19 14.13
CA SER A 217 -4.37 -27.56 15.46
C SER A 217 -5.68 -27.52 16.25
N ARG A 218 -5.63 -27.92 17.54
CA ARG A 218 -6.75 -27.87 18.48
C ARG A 218 -6.34 -27.13 19.76
N GLY A 219 -7.34 -26.65 20.51
CA GLY A 219 -7.11 -25.98 21.80
C GLY A 219 -6.43 -24.61 21.71
N LEU A 220 -5.91 -24.13 22.85
CA LEU A 220 -5.31 -22.80 22.98
C LEU A 220 -3.93 -22.67 22.31
N ALA A 221 -3.19 -23.76 22.15
CA ALA A 221 -1.85 -23.77 21.55
C ALA A 221 -1.82 -23.23 20.11
N ARG A 222 -2.94 -23.30 19.38
CA ARG A 222 -3.04 -22.73 18.01
C ARG A 222 -2.81 -21.22 17.96
N TRP A 223 -3.07 -20.53 19.07
CA TRP A 223 -2.96 -19.08 19.19
C TRP A 223 -1.57 -18.59 19.57
N ALA A 224 -0.69 -19.45 20.07
CA ALA A 224 0.63 -19.03 20.55
C ALA A 224 1.42 -18.27 19.49
N LEU A 225 1.49 -18.79 18.26
CA LEU A 225 2.22 -18.14 17.17
C LEU A 225 1.53 -16.85 16.68
N PRO A 226 0.21 -16.81 16.38
CA PRO A 226 -0.47 -15.55 16.06
C PRO A 226 -0.32 -14.48 17.14
N LEU A 227 -0.42 -14.84 18.42
CA LEU A 227 -0.25 -13.91 19.54
C LEU A 227 1.20 -13.42 19.67
N ALA A 228 2.19 -14.28 19.46
CA ALA A 228 3.60 -13.87 19.42
C ALA A 228 3.86 -12.89 18.26
N VAL A 229 3.32 -13.16 17.07
CA VAL A 229 3.40 -12.24 15.92
C VAL A 229 2.73 -10.91 16.24
N LEU A 230 1.53 -10.94 16.83
CA LEU A 230 0.81 -9.72 17.22
C LEU A 230 1.59 -8.91 18.27
N ALA A 231 2.20 -9.58 19.26
CA ALA A 231 3.01 -8.93 20.28
C ALA A 231 4.27 -8.30 19.68
N VAL A 232 4.99 -9.01 18.81
CA VAL A 232 6.21 -8.50 18.15
C VAL A 232 5.86 -7.30 17.27
N VAL A 233 4.83 -7.40 16.43
CA VAL A 233 4.42 -6.30 15.55
C VAL A 233 3.85 -5.13 16.35
N GLY A 234 3.05 -5.39 17.38
CA GLY A 234 2.46 -4.37 18.25
C GLY A 234 3.53 -3.58 19.00
N THR A 235 4.46 -4.28 19.66
CA THR A 235 5.60 -3.63 20.34
C THR A 235 6.51 -2.91 19.35
N GLY A 236 6.85 -3.54 18.22
CA GLY A 236 7.69 -2.91 17.20
C GLY A 236 7.06 -1.64 16.63
N THR A 237 5.77 -1.68 16.32
CA THR A 237 5.01 -0.50 15.83
C THR A 237 4.93 0.57 16.90
N ALA A 238 4.67 0.23 18.17
CA ALA A 238 4.64 1.21 19.26
C ALA A 238 6.01 1.90 19.46
N LEU A 239 7.11 1.15 19.36
CA LEU A 239 8.46 1.71 19.44
C LEU A 239 8.78 2.64 18.27
N VAL A 240 8.47 2.21 17.04
CA VAL A 240 8.70 3.00 15.82
C VAL A 240 7.88 4.29 15.84
N GLN A 241 6.59 4.18 16.12
CA GLN A 241 5.68 5.33 16.15
C GLN A 241 5.89 6.24 17.36
N GLY A 242 6.45 5.73 18.46
CA GLY A 242 6.81 6.53 19.63
C GLY A 242 8.10 7.33 19.49
N ALA A 243 8.94 7.01 18.49
CA ALA A 243 10.24 7.66 18.26
C ALA A 243 10.16 8.94 17.42
N GLY A 244 8.99 9.30 16.89
CA GLY A 244 8.81 10.50 16.09
C GLY A 244 7.34 10.78 15.78
N ASP A 245 7.10 11.60 14.76
CA ASP A 245 5.76 12.06 14.39
C ASP A 245 5.44 11.66 12.94
N SER A 246 4.72 10.53 12.80
CA SER A 246 4.27 10.03 11.48
C SER A 246 3.36 11.00 10.72
N ALA A 247 2.77 11.99 11.38
CA ALA A 247 1.95 13.01 10.72
C ALA A 247 2.69 14.36 10.62
N ASN A 248 3.53 14.71 11.59
CA ASN A 248 4.12 16.04 11.83
C ASN A 248 3.08 17.13 12.17
N ALA A 249 3.39 18.02 13.13
CA ALA A 249 2.47 19.07 13.60
C ALA A 249 2.04 20.05 12.51
N GLU A 250 2.98 20.52 11.68
CA GLU A 250 2.69 21.43 10.57
C GLU A 250 1.78 20.76 9.54
N TYR A 251 2.07 19.52 9.19
CA TYR A 251 1.28 18.74 8.23
C TYR A 251 -0.11 18.40 8.76
N ARG A 252 -0.30 18.22 10.07
CA ARG A 252 -1.65 18.10 10.65
C ARG A 252 -2.48 19.34 10.41
N GLU A 253 -1.89 20.52 10.54
CA GLU A 253 -2.56 21.79 10.27
C GLU A 253 -2.77 22.00 8.77
N ALA A 254 -1.74 21.75 7.96
CA ALA A 254 -1.82 21.80 6.50
C ALA A 254 -2.93 20.88 5.96
N ASN A 255 -3.06 19.66 6.48
CA ASN A 255 -4.14 18.75 6.08
C ASN A 255 -5.53 19.33 6.42
N MET A 256 -5.70 19.95 7.58
CA MET A 256 -6.99 20.58 7.93
C MET A 256 -7.28 21.82 7.10
N TYR A 257 -6.25 22.60 6.80
CA TYR A 257 -6.35 23.67 5.82
C TYR A 257 -6.85 23.15 4.46
N HIS A 258 -6.27 22.06 3.97
CA HIS A 258 -6.65 21.48 2.68
C HIS A 258 -8.06 20.88 2.71
N VAL A 259 -8.45 20.21 3.80
CA VAL A 259 -9.83 19.74 3.98
C VAL A 259 -10.82 20.88 3.87
N VAL A 260 -10.56 22.02 4.52
CA VAL A 260 -11.45 23.18 4.46
C VAL A 260 -11.46 23.81 3.07
N PHE A 261 -10.30 24.22 2.53
CA PHE A 261 -10.24 25.08 1.35
C PHE A 261 -10.16 24.36 0.00
N ASN A 262 -9.98 23.03 -0.01
CA ASN A 262 -9.93 22.22 -1.24
C ASN A 262 -10.95 21.07 -1.23
N GLY A 263 -11.37 20.63 -0.04
CA GLY A 263 -12.37 19.59 0.18
C GLY A 263 -13.79 20.14 0.32
N ILE A 264 -14.07 20.83 1.43
CA ILE A 264 -15.39 21.33 1.80
C ILE A 264 -15.75 22.55 0.96
N VAL A 265 -14.98 23.62 1.10
CA VAL A 265 -15.20 24.89 0.39
C VAL A 265 -14.54 24.78 -0.99
N ASP A 266 -15.19 24.04 -1.89
CA ASP A 266 -14.64 23.65 -3.19
C ASP A 266 -14.85 24.67 -4.32
N GLY A 267 -15.59 25.76 -4.05
CA GLY A 267 -15.92 26.81 -5.01
C GLY A 267 -16.95 26.42 -6.06
N LYS A 268 -17.48 25.20 -6.01
CA LYS A 268 -18.50 24.69 -6.93
C LYS A 268 -19.89 24.71 -6.32
N HIS A 269 -19.96 24.61 -4.99
CA HIS A 269 -21.18 24.66 -4.20
C HIS A 269 -21.30 26.00 -3.47
N ASP A 270 -22.31 26.14 -2.60
CA ASP A 270 -22.55 27.36 -1.83
C ASP A 270 -21.40 27.63 -0.85
N THR A 271 -20.40 28.35 -1.35
CA THR A 271 -19.17 28.70 -0.64
C THR A 271 -19.47 29.53 0.60
N THR A 272 -20.48 30.41 0.55
CA THR A 272 -20.83 31.24 1.69
C THR A 272 -21.47 30.41 2.80
N ALA A 273 -22.38 29.51 2.46
CA ALA A 273 -22.98 28.59 3.43
C ALA A 273 -21.94 27.62 4.02
N ASP A 274 -21.06 27.05 3.20
CA ASP A 274 -20.01 26.13 3.67
C ASP A 274 -19.03 26.83 4.64
N LEU A 275 -18.66 28.10 4.36
CA LEU A 275 -17.83 28.91 5.27
C LEU A 275 -18.56 29.24 6.57
N ASP A 276 -19.83 29.66 6.51
CA ASP A 276 -20.65 29.99 7.68
C ASP A 276 -20.82 28.77 8.59
N ALA A 277 -21.12 27.60 8.02
CA ALA A 277 -21.24 26.34 8.74
C ALA A 277 -19.95 25.91 9.44
N LEU A 278 -18.78 26.27 8.89
CA LEU A 278 -17.47 26.05 9.51
C LEU A 278 -17.10 27.13 10.55
N GLY A 279 -17.89 28.21 10.63
CA GLY A 279 -17.61 29.38 11.47
C GLY A 279 -16.46 30.24 10.95
N LEU A 280 -16.27 30.25 9.62
CA LEU A 280 -15.26 31.02 8.90
C LEU A 280 -15.90 32.23 8.22
N PRO A 281 -15.16 33.33 8.05
CA PRO A 281 -15.74 34.54 7.52
C PRO A 281 -15.85 34.48 5.97
N PRO A 282 -16.83 35.16 5.35
CA PRO A 282 -17.06 35.08 3.90
C PRO A 282 -15.85 35.50 3.06
N GLU A 283 -15.01 36.43 3.54
CA GLU A 283 -13.79 36.85 2.84
C GLU A 283 -12.77 35.71 2.64
N PHE A 284 -12.87 34.60 3.39
CA PHE A 284 -12.00 33.44 3.20
C PHE A 284 -12.33 32.65 1.93
N ALA A 285 -13.39 32.98 1.21
CA ALA A 285 -13.68 32.45 -0.13
C ALA A 285 -12.52 32.68 -1.12
N LYS A 286 -11.69 33.72 -0.92
CA LYS A 286 -10.48 33.96 -1.74
C LYS A 286 -9.40 32.88 -1.63
N TYR A 287 -9.51 31.99 -0.63
CA TYR A 287 -8.56 30.90 -0.38
C TYR A 287 -9.00 29.56 -0.97
N VAL A 288 -10.18 29.48 -1.58
CA VAL A 288 -10.64 28.28 -2.26
C VAL A 288 -9.62 27.81 -3.30
N GLY A 289 -9.27 26.52 -3.24
CA GLY A 289 -8.30 25.89 -4.15
C GLY A 289 -6.84 26.27 -3.90
N THR A 290 -6.55 27.11 -2.91
CA THR A 290 -5.16 27.41 -2.53
C THR A 290 -4.59 26.28 -1.68
N GLY A 291 -3.27 26.08 -1.74
CA GLY A 291 -2.57 25.10 -0.91
C GLY A 291 -1.85 25.73 0.28
N TRP A 292 -1.52 24.94 1.31
CA TRP A 292 -0.71 25.40 2.47
C TRP A 292 0.59 26.07 2.03
N TRP A 293 1.23 25.52 1.00
CA TRP A 293 2.50 26.03 0.47
C TRP A 293 2.35 27.12 -0.60
N SER A 294 1.12 27.52 -0.94
CA SER A 294 0.89 28.57 -1.92
C SER A 294 1.31 29.95 -1.41
N ALA A 295 1.68 30.85 -2.34
CA ALA A 295 2.07 32.21 -2.00
C ALA A 295 0.95 33.01 -1.31
N ASN A 296 -0.31 32.65 -1.60
CA ASN A 296 -1.53 33.30 -1.10
C ASN A 296 -2.31 32.41 -0.12
N ALA A 297 -1.65 31.52 0.63
CA ALA A 297 -2.31 30.67 1.61
C ALA A 297 -3.00 31.46 2.74
N ALA A 298 -4.15 30.98 3.24
CA ALA A 298 -4.94 31.66 4.27
C ALA A 298 -4.16 31.90 5.56
N TRP A 299 -3.21 31.03 5.94
CA TRP A 299 -2.41 31.21 7.16
C TRP A 299 -1.51 32.45 7.15
N ARG A 300 -1.33 33.08 5.98
CA ARG A 300 -0.64 34.36 5.81
C ARG A 300 -1.57 35.57 5.98
N ASP A 301 -2.88 35.37 6.04
CA ASP A 301 -3.85 36.43 6.32
C ASP A 301 -3.73 36.89 7.80
N PRO A 302 -3.68 38.20 8.09
CA PRO A 302 -3.68 38.71 9.46
C PRO A 302 -4.83 38.18 10.33
N GLU A 303 -6.01 37.93 9.75
CA GLU A 303 -7.18 37.42 10.48
C GLU A 303 -7.12 35.91 10.72
N TYR A 304 -6.22 35.16 10.07
CA TYR A 304 -6.19 33.70 10.20
C TYR A 304 -6.05 33.24 11.66
N ALA A 305 -5.23 33.92 12.46
CA ALA A 305 -5.03 33.57 13.86
C ALA A 305 -6.34 33.55 14.68
N LYS A 306 -7.31 34.40 14.32
CA LYS A 306 -8.64 34.48 14.96
C LYS A 306 -9.54 33.29 14.61
N TYR A 307 -9.33 32.71 13.43
CA TYR A 307 -10.15 31.60 12.90
C TYR A 307 -9.41 30.25 12.89
N ARG A 308 -8.14 30.21 13.25
CA ARG A 308 -7.31 28.99 13.23
C ARG A 308 -7.95 27.82 13.97
N ASP A 309 -8.54 28.07 15.13
CA ASP A 309 -9.20 27.02 15.93
C ASP A 309 -10.49 26.48 15.26
N LYS A 310 -11.07 27.23 14.32
CA LYS A 310 -12.22 26.79 13.52
C LYS A 310 -11.81 25.83 12.40
N ILE A 311 -10.56 25.92 11.93
CA ILE A 311 -9.96 25.00 10.96
C ILE A 311 -9.45 23.76 11.72
N SER A 312 -10.40 23.02 12.30
CA SER A 312 -10.11 21.90 13.19
C SER A 312 -10.93 20.66 12.85
N ARG A 313 -10.38 19.49 13.21
CA ARG A 313 -11.04 18.18 13.03
C ARG A 313 -12.42 18.13 13.66
N ARG A 314 -12.61 18.82 14.79
CA ARG A 314 -13.88 18.86 15.50
C ARG A 314 -14.95 19.58 14.68
N ASN A 315 -14.64 20.76 14.15
CA ASN A 315 -15.57 21.51 13.32
C ASN A 315 -15.87 20.79 12.00
N VAL A 316 -14.84 20.23 11.36
CA VAL A 316 -14.99 19.41 10.15
C VAL A 316 -15.91 18.21 10.41
N ALA A 317 -15.72 17.50 11.53
CA ALA A 317 -16.58 16.37 11.89
C ALA A 317 -18.04 16.80 12.13
N GLN A 318 -18.25 17.94 12.80
CA GLN A 318 -19.59 18.50 13.01
C GLN A 318 -20.23 18.89 11.67
N TYR A 319 -19.49 19.56 10.79
CA TYR A 319 -19.94 19.91 9.45
C TYR A 319 -20.42 18.68 8.67
N TYR A 320 -19.67 17.57 8.70
CA TYR A 320 -20.07 16.32 8.04
C TYR A 320 -21.35 15.70 8.62
N LEU A 321 -21.58 15.82 9.93
CA LEU A 321 -22.82 15.34 10.55
C LEU A 321 -24.03 16.18 10.13
N ASP A 322 -23.85 17.49 10.03
CA ASP A 322 -24.92 18.42 9.67
C ASP A 322 -25.19 18.46 8.15
N HIS A 323 -24.24 18.01 7.32
CA HIS A 323 -24.30 18.07 5.86
C HIS A 323 -24.07 16.70 5.18
N PRO A 324 -24.90 15.67 5.46
CA PRO A 324 -24.68 14.32 4.94
C PRO A 324 -24.72 14.22 3.41
N VAL A 325 -25.48 15.10 2.73
CA VAL A 325 -25.51 15.16 1.25
C VAL A 325 -24.14 15.59 0.71
N ARG A 326 -23.52 16.61 1.30
CA ARG A 326 -22.18 17.07 0.94
C ARG A 326 -21.15 15.96 1.13
N VAL A 327 -21.26 15.19 2.21
CA VAL A 327 -20.37 14.03 2.45
C VAL A 327 -20.48 13.00 1.33
N VAL A 328 -21.69 12.69 0.86
CA VAL A 328 -21.87 11.75 -0.25
C VAL A 328 -21.27 12.28 -1.56
N GLU A 329 -21.40 13.58 -1.84
CA GLU A 329 -20.78 14.23 -3.00
C GLU A 329 -19.24 14.18 -2.93
N MET A 330 -18.67 14.47 -1.76
CA MET A 330 -17.22 14.37 -1.53
C MET A 330 -16.72 12.93 -1.69
N LEU A 331 -17.45 11.95 -1.19
CA LEU A 331 -17.13 10.53 -1.38
C LEU A 331 -17.32 10.09 -2.84
N HIS A 332 -18.29 10.65 -3.55
CA HIS A 332 -18.47 10.41 -4.98
C HIS A 332 -17.26 10.89 -5.77
N ARG A 333 -16.83 12.14 -5.55
CA ARG A 333 -15.60 12.70 -6.12
C ARG A 333 -14.37 11.87 -5.74
N SER A 334 -14.25 11.50 -4.46
CA SER A 334 -13.15 10.66 -3.97
C SER A 334 -13.11 9.32 -4.70
N ALA A 335 -14.25 8.69 -4.95
CA ALA A 335 -14.32 7.45 -5.72
C ALA A 335 -13.91 7.65 -7.20
N GLN A 336 -14.24 8.79 -7.81
CA GLN A 336 -13.74 9.13 -9.16
C GLN A 336 -12.21 9.25 -9.16
N GLU A 337 -11.65 9.90 -8.14
CA GLU A 337 -10.20 10.07 -7.95
C GLU A 337 -9.51 8.71 -7.67
N THR A 338 -10.10 7.85 -6.83
CA THR A 338 -9.65 6.46 -6.58
C THR A 338 -9.59 5.65 -7.87
N LEU A 339 -10.66 5.68 -8.67
CA LEU A 339 -10.75 4.92 -9.91
C LEU A 339 -9.82 5.48 -11.00
N THR A 340 -9.56 6.78 -11.01
CA THR A 340 -8.59 7.40 -11.92
C THR A 340 -7.21 6.75 -11.80
N ALA A 341 -6.81 6.40 -10.56
CA ALA A 341 -5.61 5.64 -10.19
C ALA A 341 -4.25 6.20 -10.64
N ARG A 342 -4.15 7.01 -11.69
CA ARG A 342 -2.88 7.59 -12.16
C ARG A 342 -2.80 9.04 -11.75
N VAL A 343 -1.78 9.35 -10.95
CA VAL A 343 -1.57 10.69 -10.39
C VAL A 343 -1.20 11.68 -11.51
N PRO A 344 -1.99 12.75 -11.73
CA PRO A 344 -1.79 13.65 -12.86
C PRO A 344 -0.58 14.59 -12.70
N ASN A 345 -0.17 14.93 -11.47
CA ASN A 345 0.91 15.89 -11.19
C ASN A 345 2.31 15.27 -10.97
N LEU A 346 2.52 13.95 -11.12
CA LEU A 346 3.85 13.33 -10.92
C LEU A 346 4.44 12.65 -12.16
N GLY A 347 5.61 13.11 -12.63
CA GLY A 347 6.32 12.50 -13.75
C GLY A 347 6.79 11.07 -13.45
N SER A 348 6.87 10.23 -14.49
CA SER A 348 7.32 8.83 -14.36
C SER A 348 8.75 8.59 -14.88
N PHE A 349 9.33 9.57 -15.57
CA PHE A 349 10.63 9.44 -16.23
C PHE A 349 11.65 10.45 -15.69
N GLY A 350 12.93 10.11 -15.82
CA GLY A 350 14.01 11.04 -15.49
C GLY A 350 14.16 12.15 -16.53
N GLU A 351 14.81 13.24 -16.13
CA GLU A 351 14.98 14.46 -16.95
C GLU A 351 15.67 14.16 -18.30
N HIS A 352 16.70 13.33 -18.29
CA HIS A 352 17.46 12.95 -19.50
C HIS A 352 16.82 11.81 -20.29
N ALA A 353 15.60 11.39 -19.93
CA ALA A 353 14.92 10.30 -20.60
C ALA A 353 14.30 10.70 -21.95
N GLY A 354 14.43 11.96 -22.38
CA GLY A 354 13.87 12.47 -23.64
C GLY A 354 12.35 12.56 -23.65
N GLN A 355 11.72 12.67 -22.48
CA GLN A 355 10.28 12.84 -22.30
C GLN A 355 9.99 14.25 -21.79
N PRO A 356 8.82 14.84 -22.10
CA PRO A 356 8.45 16.14 -21.55
C PRO A 356 8.25 16.07 -20.01
N PRO A 357 8.30 17.22 -19.30
CA PRO A 357 7.91 17.30 -17.90
C PRO A 357 6.54 16.67 -17.65
N LEU A 358 6.36 16.02 -16.49
CA LEU A 358 5.12 15.34 -16.09
C LEU A 358 4.70 14.16 -16.99
N ALA A 359 5.56 13.72 -17.92
CA ALA A 359 5.27 12.57 -18.77
C ALA A 359 4.96 11.32 -17.94
N LYS A 360 3.88 10.63 -18.34
CA LYS A 360 3.40 9.42 -17.68
C LYS A 360 3.82 8.19 -18.45
N GLU A 361 4.06 7.13 -17.70
CA GLU A 361 4.44 5.83 -18.21
C GLU A 361 3.21 4.94 -18.51
N TYR A 362 3.16 4.29 -19.67
CA TYR A 362 1.99 3.53 -20.17
C TYR A 362 2.30 2.12 -20.72
N ARG A 363 3.44 1.50 -20.38
CA ARG A 363 3.79 0.15 -20.87
C ARG A 363 2.85 -0.93 -20.33
N ILE A 364 2.35 -0.79 -19.10
CA ILE A 364 1.37 -1.72 -18.51
C ILE A 364 0.26 -0.94 -17.81
N PRO A 365 -0.70 -0.31 -18.54
CA PRO A 365 -1.78 0.48 -17.96
C PRO A 365 -3.07 -0.32 -17.95
N VAL A 366 -3.02 -1.59 -17.51
CA VAL A 366 -4.13 -2.53 -17.70
C VAL A 366 -5.23 -2.26 -16.69
N LEU A 367 -4.93 -2.37 -15.41
CA LEU A 367 -5.90 -2.16 -14.35
C LEU A 367 -6.24 -0.69 -14.22
N SER A 368 -5.23 0.19 -14.20
CA SER A 368 -5.45 1.63 -14.13
C SER A 368 -6.10 2.22 -15.38
N GLY A 369 -5.94 1.59 -16.54
CA GLY A 369 -6.68 1.95 -17.75
C GLY A 369 -8.17 1.60 -17.63
N ILE A 370 -8.48 0.39 -17.15
CA ILE A 370 -9.86 -0.04 -16.93
C ILE A 370 -10.54 0.81 -15.85
N THR A 371 -9.90 1.00 -14.69
CA THR A 371 -10.48 1.80 -13.61
C THR A 371 -10.61 3.27 -14.03
N GLY A 372 -9.62 3.80 -14.76
CA GLY A 372 -9.68 5.15 -15.30
C GLY A 372 -10.83 5.36 -16.28
N TRP A 373 -11.16 4.35 -17.09
CA TRP A 373 -12.29 4.41 -18.02
C TRP A 373 -13.65 4.48 -17.30
N ILE A 374 -13.81 3.75 -16.20
CA ILE A 374 -15.02 3.79 -15.37
C ILE A 374 -15.00 4.87 -14.29
N ALA A 375 -13.90 5.63 -14.17
CA ALA A 375 -13.72 6.62 -13.12
C ALA A 375 -14.86 7.65 -13.03
N PRO A 376 -15.42 8.19 -14.13
CA PRO A 376 -16.53 9.15 -14.05
C PRO A 376 -17.76 8.64 -13.29
N LEU A 377 -17.96 7.32 -13.21
CA LEU A 377 -19.08 6.71 -12.48
C LEU A 377 -18.92 6.82 -10.95
N GLY A 378 -17.71 7.10 -10.44
CA GLY A 378 -17.44 7.28 -9.01
C GLY A 378 -17.98 6.14 -8.16
N LEU A 379 -18.79 6.47 -7.16
CA LEU A 379 -19.41 5.47 -6.26
C LEU A 379 -20.27 4.44 -6.99
N PHE A 380 -20.89 4.78 -8.13
CA PHE A 380 -21.73 3.85 -8.90
C PHE A 380 -20.92 2.72 -9.53
N ALA A 381 -19.61 2.88 -9.73
CA ALA A 381 -18.71 1.80 -10.14
C ALA A 381 -18.01 1.15 -8.93
N LEU A 382 -17.52 1.96 -7.99
CA LEU A 382 -16.71 1.46 -6.87
C LEU A 382 -17.52 0.56 -5.92
N LEU A 383 -18.76 0.93 -5.58
CA LEU A 383 -19.58 0.14 -4.65
C LEU A 383 -19.93 -1.25 -5.20
N PRO A 384 -20.42 -1.42 -6.45
CA PRO A 384 -20.61 -2.75 -7.03
C PRO A 384 -19.34 -3.60 -7.05
N ILE A 385 -18.18 -3.00 -7.37
CA ILE A 385 -16.89 -3.71 -7.33
C ILE A 385 -16.61 -4.23 -5.92
N TRP A 386 -16.74 -3.39 -4.91
CA TRP A 386 -16.55 -3.79 -3.51
C TRP A 386 -17.56 -4.82 -3.03
N LEU A 387 -18.82 -4.74 -3.46
CA LEU A 387 -19.83 -5.75 -3.15
C LEU A 387 -19.46 -7.12 -3.75
N LEU A 388 -18.96 -7.16 -5.00
CA LEU A 388 -18.52 -8.39 -5.64
C LEU A 388 -17.27 -8.98 -4.96
N ILE A 389 -16.29 -8.14 -4.62
CA ILE A 389 -15.10 -8.56 -3.86
C ILE A 389 -15.51 -9.08 -2.49
N GLY A 390 -16.40 -8.38 -1.79
CA GLY A 390 -16.91 -8.75 -0.48
C GLY A 390 -17.68 -10.07 -0.51
N TRP A 391 -18.55 -10.26 -1.50
CA TRP A 391 -19.26 -11.52 -1.73
C TRP A 391 -18.28 -12.69 -1.95
N ALA A 392 -17.32 -12.52 -2.85
CA ALA A 392 -16.31 -13.54 -3.13
C ALA A 392 -15.43 -13.84 -1.91
N GLY A 393 -15.05 -12.81 -1.15
CA GLY A 393 -14.30 -12.90 0.10
C GLY A 393 -15.06 -13.65 1.19
N LEU A 394 -16.34 -13.30 1.41
CA LEU A 394 -17.21 -14.00 2.35
C LEU A 394 -17.45 -15.46 1.94
N ARG A 395 -17.65 -15.73 0.64
CA ARG A 395 -17.75 -17.09 0.10
C ARG A 395 -16.48 -17.90 0.39
N ALA A 396 -15.30 -17.31 0.18
CA ALA A 396 -14.02 -17.95 0.45
C ALA A 396 -13.78 -18.14 1.97
N PHE A 397 -14.15 -17.16 2.80
CA PHE A 397 -14.05 -17.21 4.25
C PHE A 397 -14.87 -18.35 4.88
N ARG A 398 -16.04 -18.65 4.29
CA ARG A 398 -16.85 -19.79 4.72
C ARG A 398 -16.12 -21.11 4.45
N ASN A 399 -16.03 -21.95 5.47
CA ASN A 399 -15.29 -23.23 5.45
C ASN A 399 -15.70 -24.22 4.33
N ARG A 400 -16.81 -23.98 3.63
CA ARG A 400 -17.31 -24.84 2.55
C ARG A 400 -16.38 -24.91 1.33
N THR A 401 -15.56 -23.88 1.10
CA THR A 401 -14.71 -23.77 -0.09
C THR A 401 -13.29 -24.29 0.12
N GLY A 402 -12.87 -24.51 1.37
CA GLY A 402 -11.47 -24.79 1.72
C GLY A 402 -10.51 -23.62 1.45
N ARG A 403 -11.03 -22.40 1.25
CA ARG A 403 -10.29 -21.18 0.89
C ARG A 403 -10.38 -20.06 1.94
N ARG A 404 -10.58 -20.45 3.21
CA ARG A 404 -10.75 -19.50 4.31
C ARG A 404 -9.57 -18.54 4.45
N ASP A 405 -8.35 -19.06 4.26
CA ASP A 405 -7.10 -18.32 4.25
C ASP A 405 -7.13 -17.15 3.24
N VAL A 406 -7.57 -17.40 2.00
CA VAL A 406 -7.76 -16.37 0.98
C VAL A 406 -8.87 -15.39 1.37
N GLY A 407 -9.99 -15.89 1.89
CA GLY A 407 -11.10 -15.05 2.33
C GLY A 407 -10.71 -14.02 3.41
N ILE A 408 -9.84 -14.40 4.34
CA ILE A 408 -9.29 -13.49 5.36
C ILE A 408 -8.51 -12.34 4.70
N VAL A 409 -7.61 -12.67 3.77
CA VAL A 409 -6.81 -11.66 3.06
C VAL A 409 -7.68 -10.72 2.23
N VAL A 410 -8.67 -11.26 1.49
CA VAL A 410 -9.62 -10.45 0.70
C VAL A 410 -10.36 -9.47 1.59
N LEU A 411 -10.95 -9.94 2.69
CA LEU A 411 -11.74 -9.09 3.57
C LEU A 411 -10.88 -8.06 4.31
N MET A 412 -9.66 -8.42 4.71
CA MET A 412 -8.72 -7.49 5.34
C MET A 412 -8.40 -6.31 4.41
N PHE A 413 -8.02 -6.58 3.15
CA PHE A 413 -7.70 -5.50 2.20
C PHE A 413 -8.93 -4.73 1.73
N LEU A 414 -10.08 -5.38 1.59
CA LEU A 414 -11.33 -4.70 1.26
C LEU A 414 -11.72 -3.71 2.37
N LEU A 415 -11.72 -4.15 3.63
CA LEU A 415 -12.04 -3.29 4.77
C LEU A 415 -11.00 -2.17 4.93
N PHE A 416 -9.73 -2.45 4.64
CA PHE A 416 -8.70 -1.41 4.63
C PHE A 416 -8.99 -0.37 3.56
N ALA A 417 -9.28 -0.77 2.31
CA ALA A 417 -9.64 0.15 1.23
C ALA A 417 -10.90 0.99 1.57
N MET A 418 -11.93 0.36 2.12
CA MET A 418 -13.14 1.05 2.58
C MET A 418 -12.86 2.07 3.70
N GLY A 419 -11.90 1.78 4.56
CA GLY A 419 -11.46 2.74 5.56
C GLY A 419 -10.62 3.89 4.97
N GLN A 420 -9.75 3.58 4.01
CA GLN A 420 -8.89 4.58 3.35
C GLN A 420 -9.69 5.59 2.54
N ILE A 421 -10.76 5.20 1.84
CA ILE A 421 -11.57 6.20 1.11
C ILE A 421 -12.16 7.26 2.05
N LEU A 422 -12.50 6.88 3.29
CA LEU A 422 -13.02 7.80 4.29
C LEU A 422 -11.90 8.72 4.79
N VAL A 423 -10.72 8.16 5.09
CA VAL A 423 -9.58 8.95 5.56
C VAL A 423 -9.07 9.89 4.46
N SER A 424 -8.69 9.37 3.30
CA SER A 424 -8.15 10.18 2.20
C SER A 424 -9.19 11.11 1.60
N GLY A 425 -10.45 10.68 1.49
CA GLY A 425 -11.53 11.45 0.87
C GLY A 425 -12.10 12.56 1.73
N LEU A 426 -12.08 12.41 3.07
CA LEU A 426 -12.67 13.38 3.99
C LEU A 426 -11.65 14.10 4.89
N ALA A 427 -10.40 13.65 4.97
CA ALA A 427 -9.42 14.17 5.93
C ALA A 427 -8.10 14.71 5.33
N GLU A 428 -7.91 14.70 4.00
CA GLU A 428 -6.64 15.16 3.37
C GLU A 428 -6.79 16.25 2.30
N GLY A 429 -7.92 16.35 1.59
CA GLY A 429 -8.37 17.56 0.85
C GLY A 429 -7.58 17.99 -0.40
N ILE A 430 -6.29 17.67 -0.55
CA ILE A 430 -5.44 17.99 -1.71
C ILE A 430 -4.74 16.73 -2.25
N GLU A 431 -4.32 16.76 -3.53
CA GLU A 431 -3.61 15.65 -4.20
C GLU A 431 -4.34 14.30 -4.09
N ASN A 432 -5.67 14.34 -4.03
CA ASN A 432 -6.49 13.20 -3.65
C ASN A 432 -6.19 11.94 -4.48
N VAL A 433 -5.88 12.04 -5.78
CA VAL A 433 -5.55 10.84 -6.59
C VAL A 433 -4.31 10.10 -6.04
N LYS A 434 -3.30 10.80 -5.50
CA LYS A 434 -2.15 10.20 -4.84
C LYS A 434 -2.56 9.57 -3.51
N HIS A 435 -3.32 10.29 -2.69
CA HIS A 435 -3.75 9.78 -1.39
C HIS A 435 -4.69 8.57 -1.51
N GLN A 436 -5.50 8.53 -2.57
CA GLN A 436 -6.37 7.41 -2.90
C GLN A 436 -5.62 6.17 -3.44
N GLN A 437 -4.30 6.23 -3.63
CA GLN A 437 -3.49 5.05 -3.97
C GLN A 437 -3.60 3.95 -2.90
N LEU A 438 -3.68 4.35 -1.62
CA LEU A 438 -3.91 3.44 -0.50
C LEU A 438 -5.35 2.90 -0.43
N THR A 439 -6.25 3.40 -1.27
CA THR A 439 -7.60 2.83 -1.50
C THR A 439 -7.59 1.88 -2.70
N ILE A 440 -7.06 2.32 -3.85
CA ILE A 440 -7.16 1.56 -5.10
C ILE A 440 -6.25 0.34 -5.14
N TYR A 441 -5.01 0.43 -4.63
CA TYR A 441 -4.07 -0.69 -4.62
C TYR A 441 -4.61 -1.91 -3.82
N PRO A 442 -5.02 -1.76 -2.54
CA PRO A 442 -5.63 -2.87 -1.81
C PRO A 442 -6.97 -3.31 -2.39
N THR A 443 -7.75 -2.42 -3.04
CA THR A 443 -8.96 -2.83 -3.78
C THR A 443 -8.62 -3.81 -4.90
N LEU A 444 -7.64 -3.49 -5.74
CA LEU A 444 -7.22 -4.33 -6.85
C LEU A 444 -6.54 -5.63 -6.38
N LEU A 445 -5.75 -5.55 -5.31
CA LEU A 445 -5.17 -6.73 -4.68
C LEU A 445 -6.25 -7.65 -4.10
N ALA A 446 -7.26 -7.10 -3.42
CA ALA A 446 -8.41 -7.85 -2.93
C ALA A 446 -9.22 -8.47 -4.09
N ALA A 447 -9.40 -7.75 -5.21
CA ALA A 447 -10.03 -8.28 -6.41
C ALA A 447 -9.27 -9.46 -7.01
N ALA A 448 -7.94 -9.36 -7.11
CA ALA A 448 -7.08 -10.45 -7.56
C ALA A 448 -7.24 -11.68 -6.65
N PHE A 449 -7.17 -11.52 -5.32
CA PHE A 449 -7.39 -12.62 -4.38
C PHE A 449 -8.81 -13.18 -4.44
N ALA A 450 -9.83 -12.34 -4.61
CA ALA A 450 -11.21 -12.76 -4.77
C ALA A 450 -11.37 -13.65 -6.00
N ALA A 451 -10.77 -13.30 -7.14
CA ALA A 451 -10.74 -14.14 -8.33
C ALA A 451 -9.98 -15.45 -8.10
N LEU A 452 -8.78 -15.38 -7.50
CA LEU A 452 -7.96 -16.57 -7.20
C LEU A 452 -8.62 -17.53 -6.21
N SER A 453 -9.54 -17.05 -5.38
CA SER A 453 -10.32 -17.87 -4.45
C SER A 453 -11.23 -18.90 -5.14
N PHE A 454 -11.49 -18.76 -6.44
CA PHE A 454 -12.26 -19.72 -7.24
C PHE A 454 -11.42 -20.86 -7.80
N LEU A 455 -10.09 -20.72 -7.83
CA LEU A 455 -9.22 -21.77 -8.31
C LEU A 455 -9.22 -22.95 -7.31
N PRO A 456 -9.16 -24.21 -7.78
CA PRO A 456 -9.10 -25.36 -6.89
C PRO A 456 -7.77 -25.39 -6.14
N LYS A 457 -7.83 -25.72 -4.85
CA LYS A 457 -6.65 -26.00 -4.02
C LYS A 457 -6.07 -27.35 -4.45
N ARG A 458 -4.76 -27.43 -4.57
CA ARG A 458 -4.06 -28.68 -4.86
C ARG A 458 -4.32 -29.66 -3.72
N LYS A 459 -4.76 -30.88 -4.05
CA LYS A 459 -4.83 -31.99 -3.08
C LYS A 459 -3.40 -32.38 -2.68
N GLU A 460 -3.12 -32.45 -1.39
CA GLU A 460 -1.87 -33.03 -0.91
C GLU A 460 -1.96 -34.55 -1.13
N GLU A 461 -1.02 -35.13 -1.88
CA GLU A 461 -0.88 -36.59 -1.93
C GLU A 461 -0.62 -37.10 -0.52
N PRO A 462 -1.29 -38.18 -0.09
CA PRO A 462 -0.95 -38.86 1.15
C PRO A 462 0.55 -39.14 1.17
N PRO A 463 1.21 -39.07 2.35
CA PRO A 463 2.56 -39.62 2.44
C PRO A 463 2.52 -41.03 1.84
N ALA A 464 3.45 -41.32 0.92
CA ALA A 464 3.62 -42.67 0.41
C ALA A 464 3.67 -43.57 1.64
N ALA A 465 2.77 -44.55 1.71
CA ALA A 465 2.84 -45.55 2.75
C ALA A 465 4.28 -46.08 2.71
N GLU A 466 5.01 -45.92 3.82
CA GLU A 466 6.21 -46.73 4.02
C GLU A 466 5.77 -48.15 3.73
N GLU A 467 6.33 -48.76 2.69
CA GLU A 467 6.26 -50.20 2.48
C GLU A 467 6.75 -50.79 3.79
N ARG A 468 5.82 -51.24 4.65
CA ARG A 468 6.18 -52.11 5.76
C ARG A 468 6.75 -53.33 5.07
N GLU A 469 8.06 -53.53 5.23
CA GLU A 469 8.68 -54.80 4.95
C GLU A 469 7.82 -55.89 5.61
N PRO A 470 7.43 -56.95 4.87
CA PRO A 470 6.69 -58.03 5.47
C PRO A 470 7.53 -58.61 6.60
N GLU A 471 6.98 -58.66 7.81
CA GLU A 471 7.54 -59.43 8.92
C GLU A 471 7.82 -60.84 8.40
N THR A 472 9.10 -61.16 8.23
CA THR A 472 9.57 -62.53 8.06
C THR A 472 9.18 -63.28 9.33
N ALA A 473 8.09 -64.01 9.27
CA ALA A 473 7.72 -64.98 10.28
C ALA A 473 8.84 -66.03 10.36
N SER A 474 9.73 -65.88 11.34
CA SER A 474 10.63 -66.94 11.77
C SER A 474 9.77 -68.02 12.43
N LEU A 475 9.43 -69.06 11.66
CA LEU A 475 9.02 -70.33 12.23
C LEU A 475 10.26 -70.98 12.85
N SER A 476 10.31 -71.01 14.17
CA SER A 476 11.24 -71.83 14.93
C SER A 476 10.48 -72.61 16.01
N ALA A 477 10.68 -73.93 15.95
CA ALA A 477 10.22 -75.03 16.81
C ALA A 477 8.79 -75.53 16.61
#